data_AF-A0A1M4YX55-F1
#
_entry.id   AF-A0A1M4YX55-F1
#
_cell.length_a   1.000
_cell.length_b   1.000
_cell.length_c   1.000
_cell.angle_alpha   90.00
_cell.angle_beta   90.00
_cell.angle_gamma   90.00
#
_symmetry.space_group_name_H-M   'P 1'
#
loop_
_entity.id
_entity.type
_entity.pdbx_description
1 polymer ?
#
loop_
_entity_poly.entity_id
_entity_poly.type
_entity_poly.pdbx_seq_one_letter_code
_entity_poly.pdbx_strand_id
1 'polypeptide(L)'
;MKIDKVEQILGMEIFKTYAKKVLGDNPAFELVMQAITERMADDQLREQRNNSTEETNNVNINSKDSIKANWNFRPLTNGDISIKSQSSNEKSSNKIRIENAINKSSNKFGVDSRLVRAIIKQESDFNPYVVSSAGAMGLMQLMPENCKEDGVNDPFNIEENIEGGTKQLKTLLKMYNGNYEMALMGYNAGQGTVARRGVKSIDDLYKMPRETQDYVRKVMGYYNSL
;
A
#
# COMPACT_ATOMS: atom_id res chain seq x y z
N MET A 1 -15.85 -9.86 3.09
CA MET A 1 -14.94 -10.51 4.06
C MET A 1 -14.76 -9.54 5.20
N LYS A 2 -15.25 -9.85 6.41
CA LYS A 2 -15.07 -8.97 7.57
C LYS A 2 -13.61 -9.13 8.02
N ILE A 3 -12.82 -8.06 7.92
CA ILE A 3 -11.46 -8.00 8.49
C ILE A 3 -11.64 -7.96 10.00
N ASP A 4 -10.93 -8.82 10.73
CA ASP A 4 -11.19 -9.04 12.15
C ASP A 4 -10.73 -7.83 12.98
N LYS A 5 -11.48 -7.46 14.02
CA LYS A 5 -11.28 -6.20 14.77
C LYS A 5 -9.88 -6.08 15.40
N VAL A 6 -9.31 -7.24 15.74
CA VAL A 6 -7.96 -7.36 16.30
C VAL A 6 -6.89 -7.02 15.27
N GLU A 7 -7.11 -7.35 13.99
CA GLU A 7 -6.16 -7.07 12.91
C GLU A 7 -6.06 -5.58 12.60
N GLN A 8 -7.18 -4.84 12.67
CA GLN A 8 -7.18 -3.39 12.45
C GLN A 8 -6.48 -2.63 13.58
N ILE A 9 -6.70 -3.04 14.83
CA ILE A 9 -6.03 -2.45 16.00
C ILE A 9 -4.53 -2.74 15.93
N LEU A 10 -4.16 -3.99 15.65
CA LEU A 10 -2.75 -4.38 15.52
C LEU A 10 -2.07 -3.65 14.36
N GLY A 11 -2.75 -3.52 13.22
CA GLY A 11 -2.24 -2.79 12.06
C GLY A 11 -2.02 -1.30 12.36
N MET A 12 -2.94 -0.66 13.09
CA MET A 12 -2.80 0.74 13.49
C MET A 12 -1.68 0.94 14.52
N GLU A 13 -1.48 -0.02 15.43
CA GLU A 13 -0.39 0.05 16.42
C GLU A 13 0.98 -0.12 15.77
N ILE A 14 1.08 -1.02 14.79
CA ILE A 14 2.28 -1.20 13.97
C ILE A 14 2.55 0.07 13.16
N PHE A 15 1.51 0.65 12.53
CA PHE A 15 1.62 1.90 11.79
C PHE A 15 2.07 3.05 12.70
N LYS A 16 1.47 3.22 13.88
CA LYS A 16 1.83 4.24 14.86
C LYS A 16 3.29 4.12 15.27
N THR A 17 3.72 2.91 15.61
CA THR A 17 5.10 2.62 16.01
C THR A 17 6.08 2.96 14.89
N TYR A 18 5.73 2.63 13.64
CA TYR A 18 6.57 2.87 12.49
C TYR A 18 6.63 4.35 12.11
N ALA A 19 5.48 5.02 12.03
CA ALA A 19 5.40 6.44 11.71
C ALA A 19 6.11 7.30 12.77
N LYS A 20 6.00 6.94 14.06
CA LYS A 20 6.77 7.59 15.15
C LYS A 20 8.28 7.43 14.99
N LYS A 21 8.73 6.28 14.48
CA LYS A 21 10.15 6.02 14.20
C LYS A 21 10.69 6.81 12.99
N VAL A 22 9.84 7.03 11.98
CA VAL A 22 10.22 7.71 10.72
C VAL A 22 10.09 9.22 10.81
N LEU A 23 8.98 9.72 11.35
CA LEU A 23 8.65 11.15 11.41
C LEU A 23 9.18 11.84 12.67
N GLY A 24 9.70 11.05 13.62
CA GLY A 24 10.11 11.52 14.94
C GLY A 24 8.92 11.76 15.86
N ASP A 25 9.21 11.91 17.15
CA ASP A 25 8.20 12.13 18.17
C ASP A 25 7.75 13.61 18.15
N ASN A 26 6.69 13.90 17.38
CA ASN A 26 6.15 15.25 17.20
C ASN A 26 4.73 15.35 17.80
N PRO A 27 4.43 16.33 18.66
CA PRO A 27 3.10 16.55 19.22
C PRO A 27 1.97 16.65 18.17
N ALA A 28 2.27 17.17 16.97
CA ALA A 28 1.30 17.24 15.89
C ALA A 28 0.93 15.87 15.32
N PHE A 29 1.89 14.93 15.28
CA PHE A 29 1.66 13.56 14.83
C PHE A 29 0.79 12.80 15.84
N GLU A 30 1.10 12.91 17.14
CA GLU A 30 0.27 12.29 18.19
C GLU A 30 -1.16 12.84 18.18
N LEU A 31 -1.36 14.15 17.94
CA LEU A 31 -2.69 14.75 17.81
C LEU A 31 -3.48 14.18 16.63
N VAL A 32 -2.84 14.02 15.47
CA VAL A 32 -3.48 13.43 14.28
C VAL A 32 -3.80 11.96 14.51
N MET A 33 -2.88 11.20 15.09
CA MET A 33 -3.10 9.78 15.42
C MET A 33 -4.20 9.61 16.46
N GLN A 34 -4.27 10.48 17.45
CA GLN A 34 -5.33 10.50 18.46
C GLN A 34 -6.69 10.76 17.80
N ALA A 35 -6.80 11.77 16.93
CA ALA A 35 -8.05 12.07 16.21
C ALA A 35 -8.51 10.92 15.30
N ILE A 36 -7.58 10.22 14.64
CA ILE A 36 -7.89 9.04 13.82
C ILE A 36 -8.37 7.88 14.70
N THR A 37 -7.68 7.63 15.81
CA THR A 37 -8.01 6.54 16.75
C THR A 37 -9.36 6.78 17.41
N GLU A 38 -9.64 8.02 17.85
CA GLU A 38 -10.92 8.42 18.43
C GLU A 38 -12.06 8.26 17.41
N ARG A 39 -11.85 8.66 16.16
CA ARG A 39 -12.86 8.48 15.10
C ARG A 39 -13.13 7.01 14.80
N MET A 40 -12.10 6.16 14.82
CA MET A 40 -12.27 4.72 14.64
C MET A 40 -13.01 4.09 15.83
N ALA A 41 -12.80 4.58 17.05
CA ALA A 41 -13.57 4.16 18.22
C ALA A 41 -15.05 4.64 18.16
N ASP A 42 -15.30 5.84 17.65
CA ASP A 42 -16.66 6.37 17.47
C ASP A 42 -17.45 5.65 16.37
N ASP A 43 -16.81 5.30 15.26
CA ASP A 43 -17.43 4.48 14.21
C ASP A 43 -17.80 3.08 14.76
N GLN A 44 -17.04 2.55 15.72
CA GLN A 44 -17.38 1.31 16.44
C GLN A 44 -18.61 1.45 17.36
N LEU A 45 -18.77 2.60 18.03
CA LEU A 45 -19.97 2.90 18.83
C LEU A 45 -21.21 3.08 17.95
N ARG A 46 -21.06 3.64 16.76
CA ARG A 46 -22.15 3.80 15.78
C ARG A 46 -22.59 2.48 15.16
N GLU A 47 -21.67 1.56 14.90
CA GLU A 47 -21.99 0.24 14.35
C GLU A 47 -22.71 -0.67 15.36
N GLN A 48 -22.44 -0.51 16.67
CA GLN A 48 -23.22 -1.17 17.73
C GLN A 48 -24.59 -0.53 17.95
N ARG A 49 -24.71 0.80 17.80
CA ARG A 49 -25.97 1.53 17.99
C ARG A 49 -26.99 1.28 16.86
N ASN A 50 -26.55 0.85 15.68
CA ASN A 50 -27.45 0.52 14.56
C ASN A 50 -27.98 -0.92 14.55
N ASN A 51 -27.51 -1.79 15.47
CA ASN A 51 -28.00 -3.17 15.61
C ASN A 51 -28.90 -3.38 16.84
N SER A 52 -29.23 -2.32 17.57
CA SER A 52 -30.20 -2.37 18.66
C SER A 52 -31.04 -1.10 18.61
N THR A 53 -32.38 -1.26 18.58
CA THR A 53 -33.43 -0.23 18.77
C THR A 53 -34.00 0.39 17.49
N GLU A 54 -34.97 -0.32 16.89
CA GLU A 54 -36.28 0.30 16.61
C GLU A 54 -36.89 0.75 17.96
N GLU A 55 -37.59 1.89 17.96
CA GLU A 55 -38.40 2.49 19.04
C GLU A 55 -37.82 3.65 19.89
N THR A 56 -38.38 4.83 19.61
CA THR A 56 -38.75 5.96 20.50
C THR A 56 -37.74 7.08 20.84
N ASN A 57 -38.05 8.25 20.27
CA ASN A 57 -38.25 9.57 20.90
C ASN A 57 -37.37 10.01 22.10
N ASN A 58 -36.55 11.04 21.81
CA ASN A 58 -36.44 12.31 22.53
C ASN A 58 -36.01 12.29 24.02
N VAL A 59 -34.70 12.45 24.27
CA VAL A 59 -34.19 13.08 25.51
C VAL A 59 -33.02 14.02 25.18
N ASN A 60 -33.23 15.29 25.53
CA ASN A 60 -32.26 16.37 25.61
C ASN A 60 -31.44 16.23 26.90
N ILE A 61 -30.10 16.21 26.83
CA ILE A 61 -29.24 16.49 27.98
C ILE A 61 -28.10 17.42 27.56
N ASN A 62 -28.22 18.66 28.02
CA ASN A 62 -27.17 19.66 28.09
C ASN A 62 -26.19 19.36 29.24
N SER A 63 -24.98 19.88 29.07
CA SER A 63 -23.94 20.20 30.07
C SER A 63 -23.02 19.06 30.56
N LYS A 64 -21.78 19.08 30.06
CA LYS A 64 -20.63 19.48 30.88
C LYS A 64 -19.50 20.03 30.00
N ASP A 65 -19.18 21.28 30.30
CA ASP A 65 -18.25 22.18 29.61
C ASP A 65 -16.77 21.77 29.69
N SER A 66 -15.99 22.50 28.88
CA SER A 66 -14.53 22.75 28.84
C SER A 66 -13.73 21.77 27.96
N ILE A 67 -13.10 22.17 26.84
CA ILE A 67 -12.40 23.41 26.50
C ILE A 67 -12.67 23.78 25.02
N LYS A 68 -13.13 25.02 24.78
CA LYS A 68 -13.15 25.64 23.45
C LYS A 68 -11.74 26.10 23.08
N ALA A 69 -11.05 25.37 22.21
CA ALA A 69 -9.96 25.93 21.42
C ALA A 69 -10.58 26.61 20.18
N ASN A 70 -10.60 27.93 20.19
CA ASN A 70 -11.09 28.76 19.10
C ASN A 70 -10.16 28.65 17.87
N TRP A 71 -10.43 27.72 16.97
CA TRP A 71 -9.83 27.69 15.64
C TRP A 71 -10.78 28.42 14.68
N ASN A 72 -10.43 29.64 14.29
CA ASN A 72 -11.16 30.40 13.27
C ASN A 72 -11.02 29.73 11.89
N PHE A 73 -11.87 28.74 11.60
CA PHE A 73 -12.06 28.24 10.25
C PHE A 73 -12.77 29.31 9.41
N ARG A 74 -12.03 29.99 8.54
CA ARG A 74 -12.64 30.69 7.40
C ARG A 74 -13.01 29.63 6.36
N PRO A 75 -14.28 29.49 5.97
CA PRO A 75 -14.64 28.60 4.87
C PRO A 75 -14.02 29.17 3.60
N LEU A 76 -13.10 28.42 2.99
CA LEU A 76 -12.58 28.71 1.66
C LEU A 76 -13.77 28.68 0.69
N THR A 77 -14.05 29.82 0.07
CA THR A 77 -15.09 29.91 -0.95
C THR A 77 -14.51 29.54 -2.31
N ASN A 78 -15.37 29.23 -3.28
CA ASN A 78 -15.01 28.79 -4.63
C ASN A 78 -14.19 29.81 -5.47
N GLY A 79 -13.72 30.92 -4.87
CA GLY A 79 -12.86 31.93 -5.50
C GLY A 79 -11.35 31.81 -5.17
N ASP A 80 -10.96 31.00 -4.18
CA ASP A 80 -9.56 30.99 -3.67
C ASP A 80 -8.69 29.83 -4.22
N ILE A 81 -9.22 29.04 -5.17
CA ILE A 81 -8.52 27.88 -5.76
C ILE A 81 -8.18 28.17 -7.23
N SER A 82 -7.11 28.91 -7.46
CA SER A 82 -6.38 28.88 -8.74
C SER A 82 -5.38 27.70 -8.74
N ILE A 83 -5.87 26.46 -8.60
CA ILE A 83 -5.07 25.23 -8.79
C ILE A 83 -5.25 24.77 -10.24
N LYS A 84 -4.57 25.42 -11.19
CA LYS A 84 -4.46 24.93 -12.58
C LYS A 84 -3.10 25.31 -13.17
N SER A 85 -2.00 24.74 -12.66
CA SER A 85 -0.71 24.71 -13.37
C SER A 85 0.36 23.77 -12.78
N GLN A 86 0.30 23.38 -11.50
CA GLN A 86 1.37 22.58 -10.87
C GLN A 86 1.23 21.04 -11.00
N SER A 87 -0.01 20.51 -10.98
CA SER A 87 -0.24 19.04 -10.98
C SER A 87 0.23 18.31 -12.25
N SER A 88 0.25 18.99 -13.41
CA SER A 88 0.69 18.39 -14.68
C SER A 88 2.22 18.23 -14.76
N ASN A 89 2.98 19.17 -14.19
CA ASN A 89 4.45 19.12 -14.21
C ASN A 89 5.00 18.05 -13.26
N GLU A 90 4.41 17.89 -12.06
CA GLU A 90 4.82 16.84 -11.12
C GLU A 90 4.45 15.43 -11.59
N LYS A 91 3.27 15.26 -12.20
CA LYS A 91 2.90 13.96 -12.79
C LYS A 91 3.82 13.57 -13.95
N SER A 92 4.18 14.55 -14.78
CA SER A 92 5.13 14.35 -15.88
C SER A 92 6.53 14.01 -15.37
N SER A 93 7.02 14.72 -14.35
CA SER A 93 8.34 14.46 -13.75
C SER A 93 8.41 13.10 -13.05
N ASN A 94 7.37 12.71 -12.31
CA ASN A 94 7.31 11.40 -11.68
C ASN A 94 7.25 10.27 -12.70
N LYS A 95 6.49 10.43 -13.79
CA LYS A 95 6.47 9.44 -14.88
C LYS A 95 7.87 9.23 -15.45
N ILE A 96 8.61 10.31 -15.73
CA ILE A 96 9.98 10.24 -16.24
C ILE A 96 10.91 9.56 -15.22
N ARG A 97 10.81 9.92 -13.93
CA ARG A 97 11.60 9.30 -12.86
C ARG A 97 11.34 7.81 -12.73
N ILE A 98 10.08 7.39 -12.76
CA ILE A 98 9.68 5.98 -12.69
C ILE A 98 10.27 5.22 -13.88
N GLU A 99 10.10 5.72 -15.12
CA GLU A 99 10.65 5.06 -16.30
C GLU A 99 12.18 4.93 -16.27
N ASN A 100 12.88 5.98 -15.82
CA ASN A 100 14.33 5.95 -15.66
C ASN A 100 14.76 4.95 -14.58
N ALA A 101 14.05 4.89 -13.45
CA ALA A 101 14.31 3.93 -12.38
C ALA A 101 14.07 2.49 -12.85
N ILE A 102 12.98 2.25 -13.59
CA ILE A 102 12.68 0.94 -14.22
C ILE A 102 13.83 0.52 -15.12
N ASN A 103 14.24 1.37 -16.06
CA ASN A 103 15.29 1.04 -17.02
C ASN A 103 16.64 0.80 -16.32
N LYS A 104 17.00 1.65 -15.34
CA LYS A 104 18.23 1.52 -14.55
C LYS A 104 18.26 0.20 -13.78
N SER A 105 17.21 -0.12 -13.04
CA SER A 105 17.12 -1.35 -12.23
C SER A 105 17.05 -2.60 -13.11
N SER A 106 16.29 -2.55 -14.21
CA SER A 106 16.20 -3.63 -15.20
C SER A 106 17.56 -3.97 -15.79
N ASN A 107 18.33 -2.95 -16.18
CA ASN A 107 19.70 -3.13 -16.69
C ASN A 107 20.65 -3.66 -15.61
N LYS A 108 20.55 -3.14 -14.39
CA LYS A 108 21.40 -3.55 -13.26
C LYS A 108 21.24 -5.04 -12.92
N PHE A 109 20.01 -5.54 -12.91
CA PHE A 109 19.71 -6.92 -12.47
C PHE A 109 19.49 -7.90 -13.63
N GLY A 110 19.47 -7.43 -14.88
CA GLY A 110 19.17 -8.25 -16.04
C GLY A 110 17.77 -8.86 -15.96
N VAL A 111 16.77 -7.98 -15.80
CA VAL A 111 15.33 -8.29 -15.80
C VAL A 111 14.67 -7.49 -16.91
N ASP A 112 13.71 -8.08 -17.63
CA ASP A 112 12.99 -7.36 -18.69
C ASP A 112 12.20 -6.18 -18.10
N SER A 113 12.48 -4.97 -18.57
CA SER A 113 11.81 -3.75 -18.10
C SER A 113 10.30 -3.76 -18.31
N ARG A 114 9.79 -4.51 -19.30
CA ARG A 114 8.36 -4.68 -19.51
C ARG A 114 7.72 -5.48 -18.38
N LEU A 115 8.42 -6.47 -17.83
CA LEU A 115 7.94 -7.24 -16.68
C LEU A 115 7.88 -6.35 -15.43
N VAL A 116 8.90 -5.53 -15.20
CA VAL A 116 8.91 -4.56 -14.10
C VAL A 116 7.75 -3.56 -14.23
N ARG A 117 7.50 -3.00 -15.43
CA ARG A 117 6.32 -2.14 -15.68
C ARG A 117 5.01 -2.86 -15.40
N ALA A 118 4.87 -4.09 -15.86
CA ALA A 118 3.65 -4.88 -15.70
C ALA A 118 3.35 -5.14 -14.21
N ILE A 119 4.38 -5.41 -13.40
CA ILE A 119 4.24 -5.54 -11.95
C ILE A 119 3.83 -4.21 -11.33
N ILE A 120 4.54 -3.11 -11.60
CA ILE A 120 4.20 -1.78 -11.05
C ILE A 120 2.76 -1.37 -11.41
N LYS A 121 2.32 -1.66 -12.63
CA LYS A 121 0.94 -1.42 -13.07
C LYS A 121 -0.06 -2.17 -12.19
N GLN A 122 0.21 -3.43 -11.86
CA GLN A 122 -0.67 -4.25 -11.03
C GLN A 122 -0.61 -3.87 -9.55
N GLU A 123 0.57 -3.52 -9.04
CA GLU A 123 0.82 -3.28 -7.62
C GLU A 123 0.32 -1.91 -7.14
N SER A 124 0.56 -0.86 -7.93
CA SER A 124 0.28 0.50 -7.47
C SER A 124 -0.34 1.42 -8.52
N ASP A 125 -0.53 0.93 -9.75
CA ASP A 125 -0.89 1.75 -10.90
C ASP A 125 0.02 2.99 -11.04
N PHE A 126 1.32 2.80 -10.86
CA PHE A 126 2.35 3.85 -10.93
C PHE A 126 2.22 4.95 -9.85
N ASN A 127 1.43 4.75 -8.81
CA ASN A 127 1.40 5.65 -7.65
C ASN A 127 2.48 5.23 -6.63
N PRO A 128 3.47 6.09 -6.32
CA PRO A 128 4.56 5.73 -5.40
C PRO A 128 4.17 5.75 -3.92
N TYR A 129 2.97 6.20 -3.57
CA TYR A 129 2.52 6.36 -2.18
C TYR A 129 1.46 5.33 -1.76
N VAL A 130 1.29 4.24 -2.52
CA VAL A 130 0.32 3.20 -2.20
C VAL A 130 0.77 2.40 -0.98
N VAL A 131 -0.16 2.16 -0.06
CA VAL A 131 0.00 1.27 1.09
C VAL A 131 -1.16 0.28 1.09
N SER A 132 -0.87 -1.02 1.07
CA SER A 132 -1.91 -2.05 1.20
C SER A 132 -2.34 -2.25 2.65
N SER A 133 -3.48 -2.91 2.85
CA SER A 133 -3.95 -3.29 4.20
C SER A 133 -2.99 -4.23 4.94
N ALA A 134 -2.15 -4.97 4.22
CA ALA A 134 -1.11 -5.84 4.79
C ALA A 134 0.20 -5.09 5.08
N GLY A 135 0.31 -3.81 4.71
CA GLY A 135 1.49 -2.97 4.94
C GLY A 135 2.53 -3.01 3.82
N ALA A 136 2.19 -3.55 2.64
CA ALA A 136 3.04 -3.44 1.46
C ALA A 136 3.07 -1.98 0.95
N MET A 137 4.23 -1.49 0.51
CA MET A 137 4.45 -0.05 0.27
C MET A 137 5.07 0.25 -1.10
N GLY A 138 4.64 1.35 -1.70
CA GLY A 138 5.26 1.94 -2.88
C GLY A 138 4.91 1.27 -4.21
N LEU A 139 5.73 1.54 -5.23
CA LEU A 139 5.47 1.19 -6.63
C LEU A 139 5.40 -0.32 -6.88
N MET A 140 6.26 -1.08 -6.22
CA MET A 140 6.37 -2.53 -6.34
C MET A 140 5.83 -3.26 -5.10
N GLN A 141 5.09 -2.55 -4.25
CA GLN A 141 4.44 -3.05 -3.03
C GLN A 141 5.36 -3.94 -2.19
N LEU A 142 6.49 -3.37 -1.75
CA LEU A 142 7.44 -4.09 -0.91
C LEU A 142 6.91 -4.21 0.52
N MET A 143 7.00 -5.41 1.08
CA MET A 143 6.75 -5.62 2.51
C MET A 143 7.89 -5.03 3.35
N PRO A 144 7.63 -4.60 4.61
CA PRO A 144 8.67 -4.03 5.47
C PRO A 144 9.87 -4.96 5.71
N GLU A 145 9.66 -6.27 5.71
CA GLU A 145 10.73 -7.27 5.82
C GLU A 145 11.65 -7.24 4.59
N ASN A 146 11.07 -7.26 3.39
CA ASN A 146 11.81 -7.20 2.12
C ASN A 146 12.61 -5.89 2.01
N CYS A 147 12.05 -4.76 2.49
CA CYS A 147 12.77 -3.48 2.47
C CYS A 147 14.09 -3.56 3.24
N LYS A 148 14.11 -4.25 4.39
CA LYS A 148 15.33 -4.44 5.18
C LYS A 148 16.34 -5.34 4.48
N GLU A 149 15.87 -6.45 3.90
CA GLU A 149 16.74 -7.40 3.18
C GLU A 149 17.34 -6.79 1.90
N ASP A 150 16.60 -5.89 1.26
CA ASP A 150 17.00 -5.28 -0.01
C ASP A 150 17.65 -3.90 0.12
N GLY A 151 17.79 -3.38 1.34
CA GLY A 151 18.48 -2.11 1.60
C GLY A 151 17.66 -0.88 1.17
N VAL A 152 16.33 -0.99 1.18
CA VAL A 152 15.39 0.11 0.92
C VAL A 152 15.17 0.86 2.22
N ASN A 153 15.61 2.11 2.28
CA ASN A 153 15.47 2.97 3.46
C ASN A 153 14.12 3.68 3.45
N ASP A 154 13.71 4.18 2.28
CA ASP A 154 12.41 4.81 2.07
C ASP A 154 11.62 4.04 1.00
N PRO A 155 10.59 3.26 1.38
CA PRO A 155 9.78 2.50 0.43
C PRO A 155 8.88 3.39 -0.45
N PHE A 156 8.75 4.69 -0.16
CA PHE A 156 8.03 5.64 -1.01
C PHE A 156 8.96 6.40 -1.98
N ASN A 157 10.28 6.24 -1.83
CA ASN A 157 11.24 6.72 -2.81
C ASN A 157 11.15 5.86 -4.08
N ILE A 158 10.94 6.52 -5.22
CA ILE A 158 10.74 5.86 -6.53
C ILE A 158 11.90 4.94 -6.88
N GLU A 159 13.12 5.47 -6.77
CA GLU A 159 14.33 4.78 -7.18
C GLU A 159 14.64 3.60 -6.24
N GLU A 160 14.56 3.80 -4.92
CA GLU A 160 14.82 2.73 -3.94
C GLU A 160 13.78 1.60 -4.03
N ASN A 161 12.49 1.93 -4.13
CA ASN A 161 11.43 0.93 -4.19
C ASN A 161 11.52 0.06 -5.46
N ILE A 162 11.75 0.69 -6.62
CA ILE A 162 11.90 -0.06 -7.89
C ILE A 162 13.18 -0.90 -7.86
N GLU A 163 14.28 -0.38 -7.32
CA GLU A 163 15.52 -1.13 -7.19
C GLU A 163 15.35 -2.37 -6.31
N GLY A 164 14.74 -2.21 -5.12
CA GLY A 164 14.45 -3.31 -4.20
C GLY A 164 13.53 -4.37 -4.83
N GLY A 165 12.40 -3.95 -5.41
CA GLY A 165 11.46 -4.89 -6.03
C GLY A 165 12.03 -5.61 -7.25
N THR A 166 12.85 -4.92 -8.06
CA THR A 166 13.53 -5.57 -9.20
C THR A 166 14.58 -6.57 -8.73
N LYS A 167 15.31 -6.28 -7.64
CA LYS A 167 16.26 -7.22 -7.02
C LYS A 167 15.54 -8.46 -6.48
N GLN A 168 14.42 -8.28 -5.78
CA GLN A 168 13.61 -9.40 -5.30
C GLN A 168 13.10 -10.27 -6.46
N LEU A 169 12.56 -9.63 -7.50
CA LEU A 169 12.10 -10.32 -8.70
C LEU A 169 13.23 -11.11 -9.38
N LYS A 170 14.44 -10.55 -9.45
CA LYS A 170 15.61 -11.25 -9.98
C LYS A 170 15.94 -12.51 -9.19
N THR A 171 15.86 -12.46 -7.86
CA THR A 171 16.08 -13.63 -6.99
C THR A 171 15.06 -14.74 -7.30
N LEU A 172 13.79 -14.37 -7.44
CA LEU A 172 12.72 -15.32 -7.78
C LEU A 172 12.89 -15.90 -9.19
N LEU A 173 13.22 -15.07 -10.18
CA LEU A 173 13.51 -15.54 -11.52
C LEU A 173 14.68 -16.52 -11.53
N LYS A 174 15.74 -16.27 -10.76
CA LYS A 174 16.85 -17.22 -10.63
C LYS A 174 16.40 -18.54 -9.99
N MET A 175 15.58 -18.47 -8.94
CA MET A 175 15.05 -19.64 -8.24
C MET A 175 14.20 -20.53 -9.15
N TYR A 176 13.41 -19.92 -10.04
CA TYR A 176 12.50 -20.64 -10.94
C TYR A 176 13.03 -20.71 -12.38
N ASN A 177 14.35 -20.70 -12.57
CA ASN A 177 15.01 -20.91 -13.86
C ASN A 177 14.50 -19.98 -15.00
N GLY A 178 14.16 -18.75 -14.65
CA GLY A 178 13.67 -17.73 -15.57
C GLY A 178 12.18 -17.84 -15.92
N ASN A 179 11.42 -18.75 -15.29
CA ASN A 179 9.98 -18.83 -15.50
C ASN A 179 9.25 -17.65 -14.83
N TYR A 180 8.61 -16.81 -15.63
CA TYR A 180 8.01 -15.56 -15.16
C TYR A 180 6.80 -15.82 -14.27
N GLU A 181 5.92 -16.71 -14.67
CA GLU A 181 4.70 -16.99 -13.93
C GLU A 181 4.99 -17.63 -12.56
N MET A 182 5.98 -18.52 -12.47
CA MET A 182 6.45 -19.07 -11.20
C MET A 182 7.07 -18.00 -10.31
N ALA A 183 7.87 -17.09 -10.88
CA ALA A 183 8.42 -15.96 -10.15
C ALA A 183 7.31 -15.02 -9.64
N LEU A 184 6.27 -14.75 -10.44
CA LEU A 184 5.12 -13.93 -10.06
C LEU A 184 4.28 -14.59 -8.95
N MET A 185 4.12 -15.91 -8.97
CA MET A 185 3.50 -16.65 -7.86
C MET A 185 4.29 -16.46 -6.56
N GLY A 186 5.61 -16.57 -6.63
CA GLY A 186 6.51 -16.34 -5.49
C GLY A 186 6.53 -14.89 -5.02
N TYR A 187 6.42 -13.92 -5.95
CA TYR A 187 6.42 -12.50 -5.65
C TYR A 187 5.17 -12.10 -4.86
N ASN A 188 3.98 -12.51 -5.33
CA ASN A 188 2.71 -12.14 -4.69
C ASN A 188 2.39 -12.97 -3.44
N ALA A 189 2.58 -14.29 -3.46
CA ALA A 189 2.17 -15.16 -2.35
C ALA A 189 3.29 -15.51 -1.37
N GLY A 190 4.53 -15.18 -1.72
CA GLY A 190 5.74 -15.63 -1.03
C GLY A 190 6.16 -17.05 -1.41
N GLN A 191 7.47 -17.25 -1.51
CA GLN A 191 8.13 -18.53 -1.78
C GLN A 191 7.70 -19.66 -0.82
N GLY A 192 7.48 -19.34 0.46
CA GLY A 192 7.01 -20.32 1.45
C GLY A 192 5.60 -20.84 1.15
N THR A 193 4.73 -20.01 0.57
CA THR A 193 3.38 -20.43 0.14
C THR A 193 3.44 -21.33 -1.08
N VAL A 194 4.28 -20.99 -2.07
CA VAL A 194 4.52 -21.81 -3.28
C VAL A 194 5.01 -23.21 -2.87
N ALA A 195 6.00 -23.27 -1.97
CA ALA A 195 6.53 -24.52 -1.45
C ALA A 195 5.49 -25.32 -0.63
N ARG A 196 4.81 -24.68 0.33
CA ARG A 196 3.79 -25.33 1.18
C ARG A 196 2.62 -25.90 0.38
N ARG A 197 2.26 -25.27 -0.74
CA ARG A 197 1.19 -25.73 -1.64
C ARG A 197 1.66 -26.75 -2.69
N GLY A 198 2.95 -27.11 -2.69
CA GLY A 198 3.49 -28.13 -3.60
C GLY A 198 3.40 -27.73 -5.07
N VAL A 199 3.60 -26.44 -5.37
CA VAL A 199 3.67 -25.90 -6.73
C VAL A 199 5.07 -26.11 -7.27
N LYS A 200 5.19 -26.84 -8.38
CA LYS A 200 6.46 -27.21 -9.02
C LYS A 200 6.60 -26.65 -10.43
N SER A 201 5.49 -26.26 -11.04
CA SER A 201 5.45 -25.74 -12.41
C SER A 201 4.25 -24.82 -12.62
N ILE A 202 4.17 -24.17 -13.79
CA ILE A 202 3.04 -23.34 -14.16
C ILE A 202 1.71 -24.11 -14.18
N ASP A 203 1.73 -25.40 -14.49
CA ASP A 203 0.52 -26.26 -14.49
C ASP A 203 -0.11 -26.37 -13.10
N ASP A 204 0.63 -26.03 -12.05
CA ASP A 204 0.18 -26.02 -10.66
C ASP A 204 -0.44 -24.68 -10.22
N LEU A 205 -0.63 -23.70 -11.12
CA LEU A 205 -1.20 -22.38 -10.78
C LEU A 205 -2.53 -22.51 -10.03
N TYR A 206 -3.36 -23.49 -10.38
CA TYR A 206 -4.64 -23.75 -9.72
C TYR A 206 -4.51 -24.06 -8.22
N LYS A 207 -3.33 -24.50 -7.76
CA LYS A 207 -3.05 -24.75 -6.34
C LYS A 207 -2.84 -23.47 -5.56
N MET A 208 -2.56 -22.32 -6.19
CA MET A 208 -2.32 -21.04 -5.52
C MET A 208 -3.62 -20.36 -5.05
N PRO A 209 -3.57 -19.40 -4.09
CA PRO A 209 -4.74 -18.59 -3.76
C PRO A 209 -5.33 -17.91 -5.00
N ARG A 210 -6.66 -17.71 -5.04
CA ARG A 210 -7.35 -17.06 -6.17
C ARG A 210 -6.75 -15.70 -6.51
N GLU A 211 -6.41 -14.92 -5.49
CA GLU A 211 -5.72 -13.63 -5.65
C GLU A 211 -4.42 -13.76 -6.44
N THR A 212 -3.57 -14.73 -6.10
CA THR A 212 -2.31 -14.99 -6.82
C THR A 212 -2.55 -15.49 -8.25
N GLN A 213 -3.58 -16.32 -8.47
CA GLN A 213 -3.95 -16.75 -9.82
C GLN A 213 -4.34 -15.54 -10.69
N ASP A 214 -5.12 -14.62 -10.12
CA ASP A 214 -5.54 -13.41 -10.80
C ASP A 214 -4.39 -12.44 -11.01
N TYR A 215 -3.50 -12.32 -10.03
CA TYR A 215 -2.28 -11.53 -10.10
C TYR A 215 -1.41 -11.95 -11.28
N VAL A 216 -1.07 -13.24 -11.38
CA VAL A 216 -0.24 -13.79 -12.47
C VAL A 216 -0.88 -13.49 -13.83
N ARG A 217 -2.20 -13.72 -13.96
CA ARG A 217 -2.92 -13.46 -15.22
C ARG A 217 -2.88 -11.98 -15.61
N LYS A 218 -3.12 -11.07 -14.66
CA LYS A 218 -3.12 -9.63 -14.92
C LYS A 218 -1.74 -9.12 -15.30
N VAL A 219 -0.71 -9.49 -14.55
CA VAL A 219 0.67 -9.07 -14.84
C VAL A 219 1.11 -9.58 -16.21
N MET A 220 0.87 -10.85 -16.54
CA MET A 220 1.21 -11.38 -17.86
C MET A 220 0.39 -10.72 -18.99
N GLY A 221 -0.87 -10.35 -18.72
CA GLY A 221 -1.68 -9.55 -19.65
C GLY A 221 -1.08 -8.16 -19.91
N TYR A 222 -0.61 -7.47 -18.88
CA TYR A 222 0.10 -6.19 -19.04
C TYR A 222 1.43 -6.39 -19.76
N TYR A 223 2.21 -7.40 -19.39
CA TYR A 223 3.50 -7.70 -20.02
C TYR A 223 3.39 -7.92 -21.53
N ASN A 224 2.40 -8.70 -21.97
CA ASN A 224 2.21 -9.03 -23.39
C ASN A 224 1.64 -7.88 -24.23
N SER A 225 1.15 -6.80 -23.60
CA SER A 225 0.60 -5.64 -24.30
C SER A 225 1.56 -4.44 -24.38
N LEU A 226 2.77 -4.58 -23.80
CA LEU A 226 3.86 -3.60 -23.83
C LEU A 226 4.90 -3.93 -24.91
#